data_AF-A0A950HL75-F1
#
_entry.id   AF-A0A950HL75-F1
#
_cell.length_a   1.000
_cell.length_b   1.000
_cell.length_c   1.000
_cell.angle_alpha   90.00
_cell.angle_beta   90.00
_cell.angle_gamma   90.00
#
_symmetry.space_group_name_H-M   'P 1'
#
loop_
_entity.id
_entity.type
_entity.pdbx_description
1 polymer ?
#
loop_
_entity_poly.entity_id
_entity_poly.type
_entity_poly.pdbx_seq_one_letter_code
_entity_poly.pdbx_strand_id
1 'polypeptide(L)'
;MSLAPDLITDAAAALDYESYVQQPDGSLLTQGTAQDTILDMCRMLELQPGLRVLEIDTGGGYTSALLGRIVGERGSVVSLDVDSCLTERAGTKHAQGDVGNAAVHTADEYLG
;
A
#
# COMPACT_ATOMS: atom_id res chain seq x y z
N MET A 1 25.54 12.28 -8.63
CA MET A 1 24.40 13.00 -9.25
C MET A 1 23.23 12.79 -8.32
N SER A 2 22.89 13.80 -7.51
CA SER A 2 21.76 13.70 -6.56
C SER A 2 20.49 13.81 -7.37
N LEU A 3 19.74 12.72 -7.51
CA LEU A 3 18.38 12.80 -8.05
C LEU A 3 17.55 13.48 -6.96
N ALA A 4 16.86 14.57 -7.32
CA ALA A 4 15.75 15.03 -6.49
C ALA A 4 14.80 13.84 -6.27
N PRO A 5 14.24 13.67 -5.07
CA PRO A 5 13.36 12.53 -4.81
C PRO A 5 12.22 12.52 -5.84
N ASP A 6 11.97 11.34 -6.40
CA ASP A 6 10.84 11.13 -7.30
C ASP A 6 9.55 11.02 -6.47
N LEU A 7 8.40 11.15 -7.15
CA LEU A 7 7.07 11.06 -6.53
C LEU A 7 6.92 9.81 -5.63
N ILE A 8 7.52 8.69 -6.05
CA ILE A 8 7.44 7.41 -5.35
C ILE A 8 8.22 7.48 -4.03
N THR A 9 9.42 8.08 -4.07
CA THR A 9 10.29 8.27 -2.92
C THR A 9 9.65 9.22 -1.91
N ASP A 10 9.06 10.32 -2.37
CA ASP A 10 8.34 11.27 -1.52
C ASP A 10 7.12 10.60 -0.85
N ALA A 11 6.35 9.82 -1.61
CA ALA A 11 5.21 9.08 -1.09
C ALA A 11 5.63 8.03 -0.04
N ALA A 12 6.73 7.32 -0.29
CA ALA A 12 7.26 6.31 0.63
C ALA A 12 7.78 6.94 1.93
N ALA A 13 8.44 8.10 1.84
CA ALA A 13 8.95 8.82 3.02
C ALA A 13 7.83 9.33 3.95
N ALA A 14 6.60 9.47 3.43
CA ALA A 14 5.43 9.85 4.22
C ALA A 14 4.81 8.67 5.01
N LEU A 15 5.34 7.44 4.83
CA LEU A 15 4.82 6.23 5.46
C LEU A 15 5.89 5.59 6.36
N ASP A 16 5.48 5.22 7.57
CA ASP A 16 6.30 4.38 8.45
C ASP A 16 6.16 2.91 8.04
N TYR A 17 7.05 2.43 7.17
CA TYR A 17 7.05 1.05 6.67
C TYR A 17 7.03 -0.01 7.78
N GLU A 18 7.81 0.20 8.85
CA GLU A 18 7.88 -0.75 9.96
C GLU A 18 6.52 -0.95 10.63
N SER A 19 5.75 0.13 10.75
CA SER A 19 4.41 0.05 11.34
C SER A 19 3.44 -0.84 10.55
N TYR A 20 3.66 -1.04 9.26
CA TYR A 20 2.83 -1.90 8.42
C TYR A 20 3.24 -3.37 8.57
N VAL A 21 4.54 -3.65 8.70
CA VAL A 21 5.08 -5.01 8.68
C VAL A 21 5.26 -5.64 10.07
N GLN A 22 5.27 -4.85 11.16
CA GLN A 22 5.40 -5.39 12.52
C GLN A 22 4.07 -5.74 13.17
N GLN A 23 3.99 -6.94 13.73
CA GLN A 23 2.91 -7.43 14.58
C GLN A 23 3.01 -6.84 15.99
N PRO A 24 1.91 -6.86 16.79
CA PRO A 24 1.92 -6.33 18.16
C PRO A 24 2.94 -6.98 19.09
N ASP A 25 3.33 -8.23 18.83
CA ASP A 25 4.35 -8.97 19.58
C ASP A 25 5.79 -8.68 19.11
N GLY A 26 5.96 -7.77 18.16
CA GLY A 26 7.25 -7.39 17.56
C GLY A 26 7.75 -8.33 16.47
N SER A 27 7.04 -9.43 16.19
CA SER A 27 7.34 -10.28 15.04
C SER A 27 6.95 -9.59 13.74
N LEU A 28 7.49 -10.05 12.61
CA LEU A 28 7.12 -9.50 11.30
C LEU A 28 5.93 -10.28 10.72
N LEU A 29 5.05 -9.58 10.00
CA LEU A 29 4.16 -10.21 9.06
C LEU A 29 4.97 -10.94 8.00
N THR A 30 4.44 -12.06 7.52
CA THR A 30 5.03 -12.74 6.36
C THR A 30 4.71 -11.90 5.13
N GLN A 31 5.65 -11.04 4.73
CA GLN A 31 5.54 -10.24 3.52
C GLN A 31 6.49 -10.80 2.46
N GLY A 32 5.96 -11.19 1.30
CA GLY A 32 6.75 -11.81 0.23
C GLY A 32 7.68 -10.83 -0.50
N THR A 33 7.32 -9.55 -0.54
CA THR A 33 8.02 -8.54 -1.36
C THR A 33 8.75 -7.53 -0.48
N ALA A 34 10.04 -7.31 -0.75
CA ALA A 34 10.85 -6.31 -0.08
C ALA A 34 10.41 -4.88 -0.47
N GLN A 35 10.61 -3.92 0.44
CA GLN A 35 10.21 -2.52 0.22
C GLN A 35 10.81 -1.93 -1.06
N ASP A 36 12.12 -2.08 -1.28
CA ASP A 36 12.78 -1.54 -2.47
C ASP A 36 12.19 -2.11 -3.77
N THR A 37 11.82 -3.40 -3.76
CA THR A 37 11.14 -4.03 -4.90
C THR A 37 9.76 -3.43 -5.16
N ILE A 38 9.00 -3.10 -4.11
CA ILE A 38 7.71 -2.41 -4.24
C ILE A 38 7.89 -1.04 -4.88
N LEU A 39 8.92 -0.28 -4.47
CA LEU A 39 9.20 1.05 -5.05
C LEU A 39 9.57 0.94 -6.54
N ASP A 40 10.41 -0.02 -6.89
CA ASP A 40 10.81 -0.25 -8.28
C ASP A 40 9.62 -0.68 -9.15
N MET A 41 8.73 -1.55 -8.64
CA MET A 41 7.49 -1.90 -9.32
C MET A 41 6.60 -0.67 -9.56
N CYS A 42 6.45 0.20 -8.55
CA CYS A 42 5.69 1.44 -8.70
C CYS A 42 6.27 2.37 -9.78
N ARG A 43 7.60 2.45 -9.88
CA ARG A 43 8.28 3.19 -10.96
C ARG A 43 8.02 2.59 -12.33
N MET A 44 8.06 1.26 -12.44
CA MET A 44 7.81 0.54 -13.70
C MET A 44 6.35 0.65 -14.17
N LEU A 45 5.40 0.75 -13.25
CA LEU A 45 3.99 0.96 -13.55
C LEU A 45 3.66 2.40 -13.99
N GLU A 46 4.65 3.30 -13.97
CA GLU A 46 4.52 4.71 -14.35
C GLU A 46 3.35 5.42 -13.63
N LEU A 47 3.09 5.07 -12.37
CA LEU A 47 1.95 5.58 -11.60
C LEU A 47 1.93 7.10 -11.54
N GLN A 48 0.75 7.68 -11.75
CA GLN A 48 0.51 9.12 -11.76
C GLN A 48 -0.63 9.53 -10.82
N PRO A 49 -0.63 10.79 -10.34
CA PRO A 49 -1.76 11.36 -9.64
C PRO A 49 -3.07 11.28 -10.46
N GLY A 50 -4.16 10.89 -9.80
CA GLY A 50 -5.50 10.77 -10.41
C GLY A 50 -5.83 9.39 -10.98
N LEU A 51 -4.90 8.43 -10.98
CA LEU A 51 -5.18 7.08 -11.44
C LEU A 51 -6.10 6.31 -10.48
N ARG A 52 -6.81 5.33 -11.05
CA ARG A 52 -7.57 4.33 -10.31
C ARG A 52 -6.81 3.02 -10.38
N VAL A 53 -6.45 2.46 -9.23
CA VAL A 53 -5.60 1.28 -9.14
C VAL A 53 -6.35 0.17 -8.42
N LEU A 54 -6.26 -1.05 -8.96
CA LEU A 54 -6.65 -2.27 -8.29
C LEU A 54 -5.37 -2.97 -7.82
N GLU A 55 -5.31 -3.26 -6.53
CA GLU A 55 -4.31 -4.11 -5.91
C GLU A 55 -4.95 -5.43 -5.50
N ILE A 56 -4.21 -6.51 -5.73
CA ILE A 56 -4.54 -7.86 -5.30
C ILE A 56 -3.44 -8.28 -4.32
N ASP A 57 -3.83 -8.95 -3.23
CA ASP A 57 -3.01 -9.26 -2.05
C ASP A 57 -2.64 -8.03 -1.24
N THR A 58 -3.57 -7.55 -0.39
CA THR A 58 -3.33 -6.40 0.51
C THR A 58 -2.13 -6.61 1.44
N GLY A 59 -1.95 -7.82 1.97
CA GLY A 59 -0.90 -8.10 2.95
C GLY A 59 -0.97 -7.17 4.16
N GLY A 60 0.15 -6.57 4.55
CA GLY A 60 0.20 -5.60 5.65
C GLY A 60 -0.43 -4.23 5.33
N GLY A 61 -0.81 -3.97 4.08
CA GLY A 61 -1.40 -2.70 3.61
C GLY A 61 -0.39 -1.60 3.25
N TYR A 62 0.92 -1.89 3.26
CA TYR A 62 1.93 -0.88 2.91
C TYR A 62 1.81 -0.45 1.44
N THR A 63 1.66 -1.42 0.53
CA THR A 63 1.59 -1.15 -0.91
C THR A 63 0.32 -0.37 -1.26
N SER A 64 -0.86 -0.76 -0.75
CA SER A 64 -2.09 0.05 -0.88
C SER A 64 -1.94 1.48 -0.37
N ALA A 65 -1.31 1.66 0.80
CA ALA A 65 -1.09 2.99 1.36
C ALA A 65 -0.17 3.83 0.48
N LEU A 66 0.93 3.23 -0.01
CA LEU A 66 1.88 3.87 -0.92
C LEU A 66 1.20 4.27 -2.24
N LEU A 67 0.44 3.36 -2.84
CA LEU A 67 -0.35 3.63 -4.04
C LEU A 67 -1.33 4.79 -3.81
N GLY A 68 -2.02 4.81 -2.66
CA GLY A 68 -2.94 5.89 -2.27
C GLY A 68 -2.25 7.25 -2.22
N ARG A 69 -1.05 7.31 -1.64
CA ARG A 69 -0.21 8.52 -1.60
C ARG A 69 0.23 8.96 -3.01
N ILE A 70 0.61 8.02 -3.87
CA ILE A 70 1.07 8.31 -5.25
C ILE A 70 -0.07 8.86 -6.12
N VAL A 71 -1.24 8.22 -6.10
CA VAL A 71 -2.38 8.66 -6.92
C VAL A 71 -3.08 9.89 -6.34
N GLY A 72 -2.89 10.16 -5.05
CA GLY A 72 -3.40 11.35 -4.36
C GLY A 72 -4.93 11.43 -4.30
N GLU A 73 -5.45 12.53 -3.75
CA GLU A 73 -6.88 12.72 -3.46
C GLU A 73 -7.81 12.62 -4.68
N ARG A 74 -7.28 12.85 -5.89
CA ARG A 74 -8.04 12.74 -7.14
C ARG A 74 -8.05 11.32 -7.71
N GLY A 75 -7.20 10.44 -7.19
CA GLY A 75 -7.14 9.03 -7.55
C GLY A 75 -7.73 8.14 -6.44
N SER A 76 -7.76 6.84 -6.70
CA SER A 76 -8.30 5.87 -5.74
C SER A 76 -7.60 4.52 -5.87
N VAL A 77 -7.45 3.83 -4.76
CA VAL A 77 -6.97 2.44 -4.72
C VAL A 77 -8.07 1.56 -4.13
N VAL A 78 -8.29 0.41 -4.78
CA VAL A 78 -9.05 -0.71 -4.23
C VAL A 78 -8.06 -1.83 -4.01
N SER A 79 -7.94 -2.32 -2.79
CA SER A 79 -7.07 -3.44 -2.42
C SER A 79 -7.92 -4.60 -1.93
N LEU A 80 -7.62 -5.80 -2.42
CA LEU A 80 -8.34 -7.03 -2.10
C LEU A 80 -7.40 -8.03 -1.43
N ASP A 81 -7.91 -8.73 -0.42
CA ASP A 81 -7.22 -9.87 0.20
C ASP A 81 -8.26 -10.88 0.70
N VAL A 82 -7.89 -12.17 0.69
CA VAL A 82 -8.73 -13.27 1.16
C VAL A 82 -8.78 -13.29 2.69
N ASP A 83 -7.73 -12.82 3.37
CA ASP A 83 -7.64 -12.82 4.82
C ASP A 83 -8.26 -11.55 5.41
N SER A 84 -9.42 -11.70 6.04
CA SER A 84 -10.10 -10.62 6.76
C SER A 84 -9.23 -9.92 7.80
N CYS A 85 -8.35 -10.65 8.50
CA CYS A 85 -7.47 -10.08 9.53
C CYS A 85 -6.48 -9.07 8.92
N LEU A 86 -5.94 -9.39 7.74
CA LEU A 86 -5.07 -8.50 6.99
C LEU A 86 -5.82 -7.26 6.52
N THR A 87 -7.03 -7.42 5.99
CA THR A 87 -7.82 -6.28 5.52
C THR A 87 -8.24 -5.32 6.63
N GLU A 88 -8.66 -5.83 7.80
CA GLU A 88 -9.03 -5.03 8.96
C GLU A 88 -7.82 -4.27 9.52
N ARG A 89 -6.68 -4.95 9.61
CA ARG A 89 -5.43 -4.35 10.05
C ARG A 89 -4.98 -3.25 9.08
N ALA A 90 -4.97 -3.52 7.78
CA ALA A 90 -4.59 -2.57 6.74
C ALA A 90 -5.49 -1.32 6.77
N GLY A 91 -6.82 -1.49 6.87
CA GLY A 91 -7.75 -0.37 7.02
C GLY A 91 -7.48 0.49 8.26
N THR A 92 -7.14 -0.13 9.39
CA THR A 92 -6.74 0.60 10.60
C THR A 92 -5.45 1.39 10.37
N LYS A 93 -4.46 0.81 9.68
CA LYS A 93 -3.19 1.47 9.36
C LYS A 93 -3.37 2.62 8.39
N HIS A 94 -4.22 2.47 7.37
CA HIS A 94 -4.58 3.54 6.44
C HIS A 94 -5.21 4.73 7.17
N ALA A 95 -6.14 4.47 8.10
CA ALA A 95 -6.76 5.53 8.89
C ALA A 95 -5.73 6.26 9.79
N GLN A 96 -4.83 5.52 10.44
CA GLN A 96 -3.75 6.11 11.26
C GLN A 96 -2.76 6.92 10.42
N GLY A 97 -2.48 6.46 9.19
CA GLY A 97 -1.60 7.09 8.23
C GLY A 97 -2.29 8.14 7.35
N ASP A 98 -3.54 8.50 7.61
CA ASP A 98 -4.34 9.47 6.83
C ASP A 98 -4.38 9.17 5.32
N VAL A 99 -4.56 7.88 4.96
CA VAL A 99 -4.71 7.41 3.58
C VAL A 99 -6.15 6.99 3.33
N GLY A 100 -7.04 7.97 3.20
CA GLY A 100 -8.49 7.72 3.04
C GLY A 100 -8.92 7.26 1.64
N ASN A 101 -8.06 7.38 0.62
CA ASN A 101 -8.36 7.01 -0.77
C ASN A 101 -7.94 5.59 -1.15
N ALA A 102 -7.42 4.81 -0.19
CA ALA A 102 -7.07 3.40 -0.37
C ALA A 102 -8.04 2.50 0.41
N ALA A 103 -9.12 2.09 -0.27
CA ALA A 103 -10.12 1.20 0.29
C ALA A 103 -9.62 -0.26 0.25
N VAL A 104 -9.90 -1.01 1.31
CA VAL A 104 -9.51 -2.41 1.46
C VAL A 104 -10.77 -3.26 1.64
N HIS A 105 -10.84 -4.39 0.94
CA HIS A 105 -11.97 -5.30 1.03
C HIS A 105 -11.50 -6.74 1.18
N THR A 106 -12.15 -7.47 2.09
CA THR A 106 -12.02 -8.93 2.12
C THR A 106 -12.80 -9.51 0.95
N ALA A 107 -12.12 -10.20 0.06
CA ALA A 107 -12.74 -10.90 -1.05
C ALA A 107 -11.88 -12.11 -1.42
N ASP A 108 -12.50 -13.21 -1.81
CA ASP A 108 -11.77 -14.18 -2.60
C ASP A 108 -11.65 -13.64 -4.03
N GLU A 109 -10.53 -13.90 -4.64
CA GLU A 109 -10.24 -13.54 -6.03
C GLU A 109 -10.79 -14.58 -7.03
N TYR A 110 -11.65 -15.50 -6.55
CA TYR A 110 -12.14 -16.66 -7.28
C TYR A 110 -13.65 -16.67 -7.59
N LEU A 111 -14.45 -15.72 -7.10
CA LEU A 111 -15.89 -15.71 -7.37
C LEU A 111 -16.34 -14.44 -8.08
N GLY A 112 -16.62 -14.60 -9.38
CA GLY A 112 -17.39 -13.66 -10.18
C GLY A 112 -18.87 -13.61 -9.82
#